data_AF-A0AAW6U7G7-F1
#
_entry.id   AF-A0AAW6U7G7-F1
#
_cell.length_a   1.000
_cell.length_b   1.000
_cell.length_c   1.000
_cell.angle_alpha   90.00
_cell.angle_beta   90.00
_cell.angle_gamma   90.00
#
_symmetry.space_group_name_H-M   'P 1'
#
loop_
_entity.id
_entity.type
_entity.pdbx_description
1 polymer ?
#
loop_
_entity_poly.entity_id
_entity_poly.type
_entity_poly.pdbx_seq_one_letter_code
_entity_poly.pdbx_strand_id
1 'polypeptide(L)'
;MIKGKKVVSLKVAPIKFNVILVIGLLLFFGSFTLIKVYALESENDILRNELNYERFDDGNFPNVYIKLVYEKYNIFFSGYYLDENNNYVVCLTENAPTELTDILTNESIQFIKVTYSYAQLKEVFKIISLNIKEYNFISISLNFKSNKVEITVIDDSIDLSRIKTYIDLGIVSVSIGEEFTAY
;
A
#
# COMPACT_ATOMS: atom_id res chain seq x y z
N MET A 1 23.70 79.66 3.21
CA MET A 1 23.23 78.78 4.29
C MET A 1 22.00 78.01 3.79
N ILE A 2 22.06 76.67 3.88
CA ILE A 2 21.04 75.62 3.67
C ILE A 2 20.25 75.62 2.35
N LYS A 3 20.69 74.76 1.42
CA LYS A 3 19.91 74.27 0.26
C LYS A 3 18.77 73.36 0.74
N GLY A 4 17.52 73.71 0.46
CA GLY A 4 16.38 72.82 0.68
C GLY A 4 16.39 71.63 -0.29
N LYS A 5 16.38 70.40 0.24
CA LYS A 5 16.26 69.15 -0.53
C LYS A 5 14.90 69.09 -1.24
N LYS A 6 14.90 68.94 -2.56
CA LYS A 6 13.70 68.53 -3.32
C LYS A 6 13.35 67.09 -2.95
N VAL A 7 12.19 66.89 -2.34
CA VAL A 7 11.58 65.57 -2.19
C VAL A 7 11.05 65.15 -3.55
N VAL A 8 11.65 64.13 -4.16
CA VAL A 8 11.17 63.54 -5.41
C VAL A 8 10.04 62.58 -5.04
N SER A 9 8.79 63.02 -5.19
CA SER A 9 7.65 62.11 -5.12
C SER A 9 7.63 61.26 -6.39
N LEU A 10 7.96 59.98 -6.29
CA LEU A 10 7.76 59.02 -7.38
C LEU A 10 6.26 58.85 -7.61
N LYS A 11 5.72 59.54 -8.62
CA LYS A 11 4.37 59.27 -9.16
C LYS A 11 4.42 57.95 -9.90
N VAL A 12 4.12 56.85 -9.20
CA VAL A 12 3.86 55.58 -9.86
C VAL A 12 2.48 55.68 -10.51
N ALA A 13 2.42 55.61 -11.85
CA ALA A 13 1.15 55.60 -12.56
C ALA A 13 0.33 54.35 -12.13
N PRO A 14 -0.98 54.48 -11.85
CA PRO A 14 -1.80 53.41 -11.28
C PRO A 14 -1.79 52.12 -12.11
N ILE A 15 -1.61 52.23 -13.43
CA ILE A 15 -1.49 51.08 -14.34
C ILE A 15 -0.23 50.25 -14.03
N LYS A 16 0.91 50.88 -13.72
CA LYS A 16 2.17 50.18 -13.40
C LYS A 16 2.09 49.46 -12.04
N PHE A 17 1.39 50.05 -11.07
CA PHE A 17 1.14 49.41 -9.78
C PHE A 17 0.23 48.19 -9.92
N ASN A 18 -0.84 48.29 -10.72
CA ASN A 18 -1.76 47.18 -10.98
C ASN A 18 -1.08 46.01 -11.71
N VAL A 19 -0.20 46.29 -12.68
CA VAL A 19 0.56 45.23 -13.39
C VAL A 19 1.49 44.48 -12.44
N ILE A 20 2.19 45.19 -11.54
CA ILE A 20 3.07 44.56 -10.54
C ILE A 20 2.26 43.70 -9.56
N LEU A 21 1.08 44.17 -9.17
CA LEU A 21 0.19 43.45 -8.26
C LEU A 21 -0.37 42.17 -8.91
N VAL A 22 -0.74 42.23 -10.20
CA VAL A 22 -1.19 41.06 -10.98
C VAL A 22 -0.06 40.05 -11.20
N ILE A 23 1.16 40.51 -11.52
CA ILE A 23 2.33 39.62 -11.66
C ILE A 23 2.67 38.97 -10.31
N GLY A 24 2.61 39.72 -9.21
CA GLY A 24 2.80 39.20 -7.86
C GLY A 24 1.76 38.12 -7.50
N LEU A 25 0.48 38.36 -7.80
CA LEU A 25 -0.59 37.38 -7.62
C LEU A 25 -0.39 36.14 -8.49
N LEU A 26 -0.02 36.28 -9.77
CA LEU A 26 0.26 35.15 -10.66
C LEU A 26 1.44 34.30 -10.17
N LEU A 27 2.52 34.93 -9.69
CA LEU A 27 3.66 34.23 -9.10
C LEU A 27 3.27 33.52 -7.79
N PHE A 28 2.40 34.13 -6.98
CA PHE A 28 1.90 33.54 -5.74
C PHE A 28 0.99 32.33 -6.01
N PHE A 29 0.04 32.44 -6.95
CA PHE A 29 -0.80 31.29 -7.35
C PHE A 29 0.02 30.18 -8.01
N GLY A 30 0.99 30.52 -8.87
CA GLY A 30 1.88 29.55 -9.52
C GLY A 30 2.77 28.79 -8.52
N SER A 31 3.29 29.49 -7.50
CA SER A 31 4.04 28.86 -6.41
C SER A 31 3.16 28.01 -5.50
N PHE A 32 1.90 28.40 -5.24
CA PHE A 32 0.95 27.54 -4.54
C PHE A 32 0.65 26.24 -5.29
N THR A 33 0.50 26.27 -6.63
CA THR A 33 0.35 25.03 -7.43
C THR A 33 1.59 24.16 -7.40
N LEU A 34 2.79 24.73 -7.49
CA LEU A 34 4.04 23.98 -7.42
C LEU A 34 4.26 23.38 -6.02
N ILE A 35 4.01 24.15 -4.95
CA ILE A 35 4.10 23.67 -3.56
C ILE A 35 3.11 22.54 -3.30
N LYS A 36 1.89 22.62 -3.86
CA LYS A 36 0.88 21.57 -3.72
C LYS A 36 1.27 20.30 -4.49
N VAL A 37 1.88 20.43 -5.67
CA VAL A 37 2.43 19.30 -6.44
C VAL A 37 3.63 18.69 -5.71
N TYR A 38 4.59 19.48 -5.24
CA TYR A 38 5.73 19.00 -4.45
C TYR A 38 5.32 18.39 -3.11
N ALA A 39 4.27 18.88 -2.45
CA ALA A 39 3.75 18.29 -1.22
C ALA A 39 3.05 16.95 -1.49
N LEU A 40 2.28 16.84 -2.58
CA LEU A 40 1.71 15.57 -3.03
C LEU A 40 2.80 14.57 -3.43
N GLU A 41 3.87 15.03 -4.08
CA GLU A 41 4.99 14.20 -4.52
C GLU A 41 5.86 13.77 -3.32
N SER A 42 6.08 14.66 -2.35
CA SER A 42 6.75 14.37 -1.09
C SER A 42 5.95 13.41 -0.20
N GLU A 43 4.63 13.57 -0.08
CA GLU A 43 3.78 12.62 0.65
C GLU A 43 3.74 11.27 -0.07
N ASN A 44 3.73 11.25 -1.40
CA ASN A 44 3.80 10.02 -2.19
C ASN A 44 5.17 9.35 -2.06
N ASP A 45 6.27 10.11 -1.98
CA ASP A 45 7.62 9.58 -1.77
C ASP A 45 7.83 9.10 -0.33
N ILE A 46 7.23 9.75 0.67
CA ILE A 46 7.21 9.27 2.06
C ILE A 46 6.38 8.00 2.16
N LEU A 47 5.18 7.95 1.57
CA LEU A 47 4.35 6.73 1.48
C LEU A 47 5.05 5.63 0.70
N ARG A 48 5.76 5.95 -0.39
CA ARG A 48 6.59 4.99 -1.15
C ARG A 48 7.79 4.50 -0.35
N ASN A 49 8.38 5.34 0.49
CA ASN A 49 9.48 4.96 1.37
C ASN A 49 9.01 4.14 2.58
N GLU A 50 7.81 4.39 3.11
CA GLU A 50 7.15 3.52 4.10
C GLU A 50 6.68 2.20 3.46
N LEU A 51 6.20 2.22 2.21
CA LEU A 51 5.89 1.02 1.42
C LEU A 51 7.13 0.24 0.96
N ASN A 52 8.31 0.88 0.92
CA ASN A 52 9.57 0.22 0.59
C ASN A 52 10.04 -0.74 1.71
N TYR A 53 9.44 -0.71 2.90
CA TYR A 53 9.99 -1.46 4.03
C TYR A 53 9.68 -2.97 4.04
N GLU A 54 8.72 -3.48 3.26
CA GLU A 54 8.61 -4.93 2.99
C GLU A 54 7.94 -5.21 1.64
N ARG A 55 8.76 -5.40 0.60
CA ARG A 55 8.27 -5.73 -0.73
C ARG A 55 7.61 -7.11 -0.74
N PHE A 56 6.50 -7.24 -1.46
CA PHE A 56 5.98 -8.55 -1.83
C PHE A 56 7.04 -9.30 -2.64
N ASP A 57 7.35 -10.54 -2.23
CA ASP A 57 8.26 -11.46 -2.91
C ASP A 57 9.64 -10.84 -3.24
N ASP A 58 10.15 -9.96 -2.36
CA ASP A 58 11.38 -9.17 -2.56
C ASP A 58 11.43 -8.38 -3.90
N GLY A 59 10.28 -8.18 -4.55
CA GLY A 59 10.17 -7.58 -5.88
C GLY A 59 10.46 -8.53 -7.05
N ASN A 60 10.63 -9.82 -6.80
CA ASN A 60 10.79 -10.84 -7.82
C ASN A 60 9.42 -11.33 -8.30
N PHE A 61 9.00 -10.89 -9.49
CA PHE A 61 7.70 -11.27 -10.04
C PHE A 61 7.90 -12.17 -11.28
N PRO A 62 7.14 -13.26 -11.40
CA PRO A 62 7.26 -14.16 -12.55
C PRO A 62 6.67 -13.58 -13.83
N ASN A 63 5.87 -12.51 -13.72
CA ASN A 63 5.18 -11.89 -14.84
C ASN A 63 5.12 -10.36 -14.66
N VAL A 64 5.34 -9.62 -15.76
CA VAL A 64 5.37 -8.15 -15.78
C VAL A 64 4.04 -7.51 -15.37
N TYR A 65 2.92 -8.15 -15.66
CA TYR A 65 1.59 -7.65 -15.30
C TYR A 65 1.31 -7.86 -13.83
N ILE A 66 1.76 -8.97 -13.23
CA ILE A 66 1.66 -9.18 -11.77
C ILE A 66 2.47 -8.10 -11.05
N LYS A 67 3.69 -7.82 -11.53
CA LYS A 67 4.50 -6.71 -11.04
C LYS A 67 3.77 -5.38 -11.17
N LEU A 68 3.15 -5.10 -12.31
CA LEU A 68 2.39 -3.88 -12.55
C LEU A 68 1.21 -3.73 -11.57
N VAL A 69 0.46 -4.82 -11.33
CA VAL A 69 -0.62 -4.83 -10.35
C VAL A 69 -0.08 -4.47 -8.97
N TYR A 70 1.00 -5.09 -8.53
CA TYR A 70 1.60 -4.78 -7.24
C TYR A 70 2.11 -3.34 -7.16
N GLU A 71 2.86 -2.86 -8.14
CA GLU A 71 3.52 -1.55 -8.07
C GLU A 71 2.55 -0.37 -8.28
N LYS A 72 1.51 -0.53 -9.11
CA LYS A 72 0.56 0.55 -9.43
C LYS A 72 -0.77 0.45 -8.71
N TYR A 73 -1.19 -0.75 -8.33
CA TYR A 73 -2.50 -1.04 -7.74
C TYR A 73 -2.37 -1.79 -6.41
N ASN A 74 -1.27 -1.57 -5.66
CA ASN A 74 -0.92 -2.29 -4.43
C ASN A 74 -2.08 -2.43 -3.43
N ILE A 75 -2.88 -1.38 -3.25
CA ILE A 75 -4.01 -1.39 -2.31
C ILE A 75 -5.05 -2.46 -2.61
N PHE A 76 -5.12 -2.91 -3.87
CA PHE A 76 -6.03 -3.96 -4.33
C PHE A 76 -5.35 -5.32 -4.50
N PHE A 77 -4.03 -5.38 -4.40
CA PHE A 77 -3.26 -6.61 -4.61
C PHE A 77 -3.30 -7.49 -3.35
N SER A 78 -3.51 -8.79 -3.53
CA SER A 78 -3.60 -9.79 -2.45
C SER A 78 -2.64 -10.98 -2.62
N GLY A 79 -1.71 -10.89 -3.56
CA GLY A 79 -0.77 -11.96 -3.89
C GLY A 79 -1.11 -12.68 -5.20
N TYR A 80 -0.35 -13.73 -5.48
CA TYR A 80 -0.59 -14.62 -6.62
C TYR A 80 -0.29 -16.07 -6.23
N TYR A 81 -0.85 -17.02 -6.96
CA TYR A 81 -0.53 -18.44 -6.81
C TYR A 81 -0.60 -19.16 -8.17
N LEU A 82 -0.13 -20.40 -8.22
CA LEU A 82 -0.27 -21.28 -9.39
C LEU A 82 -1.50 -22.18 -9.23
N ASP A 83 -2.36 -22.23 -10.23
CA ASP A 83 -3.47 -23.20 -10.29
C ASP A 83 -2.95 -24.62 -10.55
N GLU A 84 -3.88 -25.59 -10.61
CA GLU A 84 -3.57 -27.01 -10.87
C GLU A 84 -2.91 -27.26 -12.24
N ASN A 85 -3.03 -26.30 -13.17
CA ASN A 85 -2.47 -26.36 -14.52
C ASN A 85 -1.19 -25.52 -14.64
N ASN A 86 -0.60 -25.05 -13.54
CA ASN A 86 0.55 -24.14 -13.48
C ASN A 86 0.31 -22.77 -14.16
N ASN A 87 -0.93 -22.31 -14.19
CA ASN A 87 -1.24 -20.94 -14.60
C ASN A 87 -1.20 -20.01 -13.39
N TYR A 88 -0.67 -18.80 -13.59
CA TYR A 88 -0.71 -17.77 -12.57
C TYR A 88 -2.13 -17.23 -12.38
N VAL A 89 -2.56 -17.20 -11.13
CA VAL A 89 -3.80 -16.57 -10.69
C VAL A 89 -3.45 -15.41 -9.77
N VAL A 90 -3.93 -14.22 -10.13
CA VAL A 90 -3.74 -13.00 -9.33
C VAL A 90 -4.92 -12.80 -8.38
N CYS A 91 -4.64 -12.61 -7.10
CA CYS A 91 -5.67 -12.31 -6.11
C CYS A 91 -5.84 -10.79 -6.01
N LEU A 92 -7.05 -10.31 -6.28
CA LEU A 92 -7.41 -8.89 -6.19
C LEU A 92 -8.52 -8.70 -5.15
N THR A 93 -8.54 -7.58 -4.44
CA THR A 93 -9.66 -7.28 -3.56
C THR A 93 -10.96 -7.09 -4.36
N GLU A 94 -12.10 -7.36 -3.72
CA GLU A 94 -13.44 -7.24 -4.33
C GLU A 94 -13.67 -5.87 -4.99
N ASN A 95 -13.19 -4.80 -4.36
CA ASN A 95 -13.32 -3.42 -4.82
C ASN A 95 -12.29 -2.99 -5.88
N ALA A 96 -11.47 -3.91 -6.43
CA ALA A 96 -10.49 -3.51 -7.43
C ALA A 96 -11.16 -2.99 -8.72
N PRO A 97 -10.64 -1.90 -9.32
CA PRO A 97 -11.27 -1.20 -10.44
C PRO A 97 -11.32 -2.07 -11.70
N THR A 98 -12.32 -1.82 -12.55
CA THR A 98 -12.50 -2.57 -13.80
C THR A 98 -11.32 -2.43 -14.75
N GLU A 99 -10.69 -1.24 -14.80
CA GLU A 99 -9.47 -1.01 -15.57
C GLU A 99 -8.39 -2.05 -15.26
N LEU A 100 -8.21 -2.40 -13.99
CA LEU A 100 -7.23 -3.40 -13.56
C LEU A 100 -7.62 -4.81 -14.00
N THR A 101 -8.89 -5.18 -13.87
CA THR A 101 -9.37 -6.50 -14.29
C THR A 101 -9.35 -6.66 -15.81
N ASP A 102 -9.58 -5.58 -16.56
CA ASP A 102 -9.53 -5.56 -18.01
C ASP A 102 -8.09 -5.75 -18.51
N ILE A 103 -7.10 -5.09 -17.87
CA ILE A 103 -5.67 -5.29 -18.16
C ILE A 103 -5.30 -6.77 -18.01
N LEU A 104 -5.68 -7.41 -16.90
CA LEU A 104 -5.35 -8.82 -16.68
C LEU A 104 -6.06 -9.74 -17.70
N THR A 105 -7.33 -9.47 -17.99
CA THR A 105 -8.13 -10.27 -18.94
C THR A 105 -7.56 -10.19 -20.36
N ASN A 106 -7.23 -8.99 -20.83
CA ASN A 106 -6.67 -8.76 -22.17
C ASN A 106 -5.34 -9.50 -22.36
N GLU A 107 -4.57 -9.64 -21.28
CA GLU A 107 -3.28 -10.32 -21.28
C GLU A 107 -3.38 -11.80 -20.88
N SER A 108 -4.60 -12.36 -20.88
CA SER A 108 -4.89 -13.77 -20.56
C SER A 108 -4.39 -14.21 -19.18
N ILE A 109 -4.35 -13.29 -18.20
CA ILE A 109 -4.00 -13.59 -16.81
C ILE A 109 -5.28 -13.80 -16.02
N GLN A 110 -5.38 -14.95 -15.37
CA GLN A 110 -6.49 -15.24 -14.49
C GLN A 110 -6.41 -14.39 -13.23
N PHE A 111 -7.57 -13.97 -12.74
CA PHE A 111 -7.68 -13.31 -11.45
C PHE A 111 -8.91 -13.79 -10.69
N ILE A 112 -8.82 -13.70 -9.37
CA ILE A 112 -9.95 -13.92 -8.47
C ILE A 112 -10.14 -12.70 -7.58
N LYS A 113 -11.37 -12.52 -7.12
CA LYS A 113 -11.72 -11.48 -6.16
C LYS A 113 -11.74 -12.07 -4.75
N VAL A 114 -11.07 -11.39 -3.83
CA VAL A 114 -10.88 -11.83 -2.44
C VAL A 114 -11.15 -10.68 -1.48
N THR A 115 -11.33 -10.99 -0.19
CA THR A 115 -11.78 -10.01 0.80
C THR A 115 -10.65 -9.12 1.32
N TYR A 116 -9.48 -9.69 1.62
CA TYR A 116 -8.36 -8.97 2.23
C TYR A 116 -7.25 -8.68 1.23
N SER A 117 -6.61 -7.52 1.34
CA SER A 117 -5.39 -7.19 0.59
C SER A 117 -4.16 -7.86 1.19
N TYR A 118 -3.07 -7.89 0.43
CA TYR A 118 -1.78 -8.43 0.87
C TYR A 118 -1.28 -7.66 2.10
N ALA A 119 -1.43 -6.33 2.11
CA ALA A 119 -1.04 -5.49 3.24
C ALA A 119 -1.77 -5.90 4.53
N GLN A 120 -3.08 -6.12 4.45
CA GLN A 120 -3.89 -6.57 5.60
C GLN A 120 -3.44 -7.95 6.11
N LEU A 121 -3.27 -8.91 5.19
CA LEU A 121 -2.80 -10.25 5.55
C LEU A 121 -1.40 -10.21 6.18
N LYS A 122 -0.49 -9.43 5.60
CA LYS A 122 0.89 -9.29 6.05
C LYS A 122 0.98 -8.65 7.43
N GLU A 123 0.16 -7.63 7.69
CA GLU A 123 0.10 -6.99 9.01
C GLU A 123 -0.34 -7.97 10.09
N VAL A 124 -1.41 -8.73 9.85
CA VAL A 124 -1.88 -9.77 10.78
C VAL A 124 -0.82 -10.85 10.96
N PHE A 125 -0.19 -11.32 9.88
CA PHE A 125 0.91 -12.27 9.95
C PHE A 125 2.06 -11.77 10.85
N LYS A 126 2.46 -10.50 10.75
CA LYS A 126 3.50 -9.92 11.61
C LYS A 126 3.08 -9.90 13.08
N ILE A 127 1.87 -9.42 13.36
CA ILE A 127 1.34 -9.35 14.73
C ILE A 127 1.38 -10.73 15.39
N ILE A 128 0.99 -11.76 14.65
CA ILE A 128 0.97 -13.13 15.16
C ILE A 128 2.39 -13.70 15.26
N SER A 129 3.24 -13.46 14.26
CA SER A 129 4.64 -13.92 14.26
C SER A 129 5.48 -13.34 15.40
N LEU A 130 5.25 -12.08 15.78
CA LEU A 130 5.94 -11.45 16.91
C LEU A 130 5.60 -12.12 18.25
N ASN A 131 4.41 -12.71 18.34
CA ASN A 131 3.92 -13.37 19.54
C ASN A 131 4.05 -14.91 19.46
N ILE A 132 4.75 -15.46 18.44
CA ILE A 132 4.80 -16.92 18.19
C ILE A 132 5.30 -17.76 19.37
N LYS A 133 6.18 -17.18 20.19
CA LYS A 133 6.72 -17.84 21.40
C LYS A 133 5.69 -18.01 22.51
N GLU A 134 4.61 -17.23 22.49
CA GLU A 134 3.55 -17.31 23.50
C GLU A 134 2.53 -18.40 23.20
N TYR A 135 2.42 -18.84 21.94
CA TYR A 135 1.35 -19.74 21.51
C TYR A 135 1.79 -21.15 21.11
N ASN A 136 3.08 -21.47 21.13
CA ASN A 136 3.60 -22.77 20.67
C ASN A 136 3.04 -23.16 19.28
N PHE A 137 3.05 -22.24 18.31
CA PHE A 137 2.64 -22.56 16.94
C PHE A 137 3.66 -23.48 16.27
N ILE A 138 3.17 -24.52 15.60
CA ILE A 138 3.98 -25.37 14.71
C ILE A 138 4.38 -24.56 13.47
N SER A 139 3.43 -23.83 12.90
CA SER A 139 3.67 -23.03 11.70
C SER A 139 2.74 -21.81 11.63
N ILE A 140 3.20 -20.80 10.89
CA ILE A 140 2.41 -19.66 10.45
C ILE A 140 2.77 -19.36 9.00
N SER A 141 1.77 -19.12 8.15
CA SER A 141 2.00 -18.79 6.74
C SER A 141 0.92 -17.88 6.18
N LEU A 142 1.22 -17.24 5.05
CA LEU A 142 0.25 -16.52 4.23
C LEU A 142 -0.21 -17.45 3.11
N ASN A 143 -1.51 -17.71 3.03
CA ASN A 143 -2.09 -18.48 1.94
C ASN A 143 -2.94 -17.57 1.05
N PHE A 144 -2.38 -17.22 -0.11
CA PHE A 144 -3.03 -16.33 -1.06
C PHE A 144 -4.25 -16.97 -1.75
N LYS A 145 -4.27 -18.30 -1.87
CA LYS A 145 -5.39 -19.05 -2.47
C LYS A 145 -6.61 -19.04 -1.56
N SER A 146 -6.42 -19.24 -0.25
CA SER A 146 -7.50 -19.15 0.74
C SER A 146 -7.77 -17.71 1.22
N ASN A 147 -6.92 -16.75 0.84
CA ASN A 147 -6.92 -15.36 1.30
C ASN A 147 -6.88 -15.23 2.84
N LYS A 148 -6.03 -16.04 3.48
CA LYS A 148 -5.95 -16.12 4.95
C LYS A 148 -4.51 -16.19 5.45
N VAL A 149 -4.36 -15.86 6.72
CA VAL A 149 -3.21 -16.24 7.53
C VAL A 149 -3.49 -17.61 8.13
N GLU A 150 -2.68 -18.60 7.77
CA GLU A 150 -2.86 -19.98 8.23
C GLU A 150 -1.92 -20.26 9.38
N ILE A 151 -2.48 -20.75 10.49
CA ILE A 151 -1.75 -21.13 11.69
C ILE A 151 -1.99 -22.62 11.95
N THR A 152 -0.92 -23.31 12.30
CA THR A 152 -0.99 -24.69 12.79
C THR A 152 -0.55 -24.72 14.26
N VAL A 153 -1.43 -25.23 15.12
CA VAL A 153 -1.22 -25.42 16.56
C VAL A 153 -0.97 -26.90 16.87
N ILE A 154 -0.33 -27.17 18.00
CA ILE A 154 -0.06 -28.55 18.46
C ILE A 154 -1.35 -29.24 18.91
N ASP A 155 -2.21 -28.54 19.64
CA ASP A 155 -3.48 -29.08 20.14
C ASP A 155 -4.53 -27.97 20.36
N ASP A 156 -5.72 -28.37 20.83
CA ASP A 156 -6.86 -27.48 21.09
C ASP A 156 -6.79 -26.75 22.44
N SER A 157 -5.73 -26.98 23.23
CA SER A 157 -5.54 -26.37 24.55
C SER A 157 -4.86 -25.00 24.49
N ILE A 158 -4.35 -24.61 23.33
CA ILE A 158 -3.66 -23.33 23.12
C ILE A 158 -4.65 -22.17 23.27
N ASP A 159 -4.31 -21.21 24.15
CA ASP A 159 -5.10 -20.00 24.32
C ASP A 159 -4.93 -19.06 23.12
N LEU A 160 -5.97 -18.95 22.31
CA LEU A 160 -6.01 -18.08 21.12
C LEU A 160 -6.77 -16.77 21.37
N SER A 161 -7.05 -16.43 22.63
CA SER A 161 -7.86 -15.26 23.00
C SER A 161 -7.35 -13.95 22.40
N ARG A 162 -6.03 -13.75 22.32
CA ARG A 162 -5.48 -12.49 21.79
C ARG A 162 -5.54 -12.37 20.26
N ILE A 163 -5.76 -13.47 19.54
CA ILE A 163 -5.96 -13.47 18.08
C ILE A 163 -7.40 -13.79 17.67
N LYS A 164 -8.29 -13.99 18.65
CA LYS A 164 -9.69 -14.35 18.45
C LYS A 164 -10.40 -13.40 17.49
N THR A 165 -10.16 -12.09 17.59
CA THR A 165 -10.75 -11.10 16.69
C THR A 165 -10.40 -11.39 15.22
N TYR A 166 -9.16 -11.80 14.92
CA TYR A 166 -8.75 -12.11 13.54
C TYR A 166 -9.34 -13.43 13.03
N ILE A 167 -9.57 -14.39 13.94
CA ILE A 167 -10.28 -15.64 13.64
C ILE A 167 -11.75 -15.35 13.35
N ASP A 168 -12.42 -14.61 14.25
CA ASP A 168 -13.84 -14.26 14.14
C ASP A 168 -14.11 -13.39 12.89
N LEU A 169 -13.15 -12.51 12.53
CA LEU A 169 -13.20 -11.74 11.28
C LEU A 169 -12.98 -12.59 10.03
N GLY A 170 -12.44 -13.80 10.15
CA GLY A 170 -12.16 -14.69 9.01
C GLY A 170 -10.79 -14.50 8.35
N ILE A 171 -9.94 -13.61 8.87
CA ILE A 171 -8.59 -13.35 8.36
C ILE A 171 -7.64 -14.50 8.70
N VAL A 172 -7.80 -15.09 9.89
CA VAL A 172 -6.96 -16.19 10.38
C VAL A 172 -7.76 -17.49 10.34
N SER A 173 -7.12 -18.55 9.87
CA SER A 173 -7.60 -19.92 10.06
C SER A 173 -6.60 -20.73 10.87
N VAL A 174 -7.12 -21.50 11.82
CA VAL A 174 -6.34 -22.33 12.73
C VAL A 174 -6.61 -23.80 12.45
N SER A 175 -5.53 -24.57 12.37
CA SER A 175 -5.54 -26.03 12.16
C SER A 175 -4.75 -26.70 13.28
N ILE A 176 -5.16 -27.92 13.65
CA ILE A 176 -4.38 -28.76 14.58
C ILE A 176 -3.46 -29.62 13.72
N GLY A 177 -2.16 -29.54 13.97
CA GLY A 177 -1.13 -30.35 13.31
C GLY A 177 -0.48 -31.31 14.28
N GLU A 178 -0.06 -32.46 13.78
CA GLU A 178 0.72 -33.40 14.58
C GLU A 178 2.17 -32.88 14.73
N GLU A 179 2.69 -32.88 15.96
CA GLU A 179 4.08 -32.54 16.23
C GLU A 179 4.97 -33.58 15.52
N PHE A 180 5.82 -33.14 14.59
CA PHE A 180 6.81 -34.05 13.99
C PHE A 180 7.86 -34.38 15.06
N THR A 181 7.63 -35.44 15.84
CA THR A 181 8.71 -36.07 16.61
C THR A 181 9.69 -36.70 15.62
N ALA A 182 10.80 -36.00 15.35
CA ALA A 182 11.93 -36.59 14.66
C ALA A 182 12.45 -37.77 15.49
N TYR A 183 12.27 -38.99 14.98
CA TYR A 183 12.87 -40.22 15.50
C TYR A 183 14.34 -40.33 15.09
#